data_AF-X0WGR6-F1
#
_entry.id   AF-X0WGR6-F1
#
_cell.length_a   1.000
_cell.length_b   1.000
_cell.length_c   1.000
_cell.angle_alpha   90.00
_cell.angle_beta   90.00
_cell.angle_gamma   90.00
#
_symmetry.space_group_name_H-M   'P 1'
#
loop_
_entity.id
_entity.type
_entity.pdbx_description
1 polymer ?
#
loop_
_entity_poly.entity_id
_entity_poly.type
_entity_poly.pdbx_seq_one_letter_code
_entity_poly.pdbx_strand_id
1 'polypeptide(L)'
;MRTFLGAAAAVSLCWVLVPGVVMAQAAEPGAHDPVTVDVWQAGFTIAVFLILVLILSGTAFKPILAGLEKRESFIRESLASAQRDREAAEARLKEYEQKLEQARAEAAALLEEGRENVEAMRRRIEEEARRSGEAILDRAKQEIGNARDTALKAVYEESAGVAASLAGTVLKRQLSPEEHQRLMLDALRELGQRPGMSN
;
A
#
# COMPACT_ATOMS: atom_id res chain seq x y z
N MET A 1 47.79 15.24 24.33
CA MET A 1 49.01 14.66 23.74
C MET A 1 50.25 15.54 23.86
N ARG A 2 50.13 16.89 23.91
CA ARG A 2 51.29 17.81 24.01
C ARG A 2 51.92 17.91 25.42
N THR A 3 51.19 17.60 26.50
CA THR A 3 51.70 17.67 27.88
C THR A 3 52.45 16.42 28.35
N PHE A 4 52.10 15.23 27.81
CA PHE A 4 52.83 13.99 28.07
C PHE A 4 54.26 14.03 27.50
N LEU A 5 54.44 14.72 26.37
CA LEU A 5 55.78 14.92 25.78
C LEU A 5 56.66 15.83 26.64
N GLY A 6 56.07 16.83 27.32
CA GLY A 6 56.80 17.73 28.22
C GLY A 6 57.25 17.08 29.52
N ALA A 7 56.42 16.22 30.11
CA ALA A 7 56.79 15.48 31.33
C ALA A 7 57.82 14.37 31.03
N ALA A 8 57.70 13.66 29.91
CA ALA A 8 58.71 12.71 29.46
C ALA A 8 60.03 13.40 29.12
N ALA A 9 59.99 14.60 28.51
CA ALA A 9 61.18 15.41 28.26
C ALA A 9 61.86 15.86 29.56
N ALA A 10 61.12 16.25 30.61
CA ALA A 10 61.71 16.62 31.90
C ALA A 10 62.39 15.43 32.61
N VAL A 11 61.82 14.23 32.51
CA VAL A 11 62.42 13.00 33.05
C VAL A 11 63.64 12.56 32.23
N SER A 12 63.59 12.65 30.89
CA SER A 12 64.76 12.40 30.03
C SER A 12 65.86 13.46 30.18
N LEU A 13 65.52 14.73 30.37
CA LEU A 13 66.51 15.80 30.58
C LEU A 13 67.22 15.62 31.93
N CYS A 14 66.53 15.08 32.95
CA CYS A 14 67.14 14.74 34.23
C CYS A 14 68.15 13.58 34.10
N TRP A 15 67.90 12.60 33.22
CA TRP A 15 68.87 11.53 32.95
C TRP A 15 70.12 12.03 32.20
N VAL A 16 69.97 13.08 31.37
CA VAL A 16 71.07 13.72 30.63
C VAL A 16 71.88 14.71 31.48
N LEU A 17 71.33 15.25 32.58
CA LEU A 17 72.02 16.22 33.44
C LEU A 17 72.68 15.61 34.68
N VAL A 18 72.38 14.36 35.02
CA VAL A 18 73.02 13.58 36.10
C VAL A 18 74.39 12.94 35.77
N PRO A 19 74.93 12.89 34.52
CA PRO A 19 76.28 12.35 34.28
C PRO A 19 77.38 13.08 35.07
N GLY A 20 77.16 14.34 35.47
CA GLY A 20 78.13 15.10 36.26
C GLY A 20 78.33 14.62 37.70
N VAL A 21 77.36 13.92 38.28
CA VAL A 21 77.46 13.41 39.67
C VAL A 21 77.95 11.95 39.71
N VAL A 22 77.72 11.19 38.62
CA VAL A 22 78.15 9.77 38.56
C VAL A 22 79.54 9.59 37.92
N MET A 23 79.96 10.46 36.99
CA MET A 23 81.26 10.33 36.31
C MET A 23 82.45 10.94 37.07
N ALA A 24 82.24 11.46 38.29
CA ALA A 24 83.34 11.92 39.16
C ALA A 24 83.91 10.80 40.08
N GLN A 25 83.34 9.59 40.06
CA GLN A 25 83.76 8.45 40.90
C GLN A 25 84.63 7.43 40.15
N ALA A 26 85.51 7.88 39.25
CA ALA A 26 86.49 7.03 38.58
C ALA A 26 87.91 7.59 38.71
N ALA A 27 88.47 7.50 39.92
CA ALA A 27 89.91 7.41 40.21
C ALA A 27 90.16 7.08 41.70
N GLU A 28 90.28 5.77 42.00
CA GLU A 28 91.01 5.01 43.06
C GLU A 28 91.68 5.75 44.25
N PRO A 29 92.10 5.05 45.34
CA PRO A 29 91.51 4.00 46.16
C PRO A 29 91.53 4.42 47.66
N GLY A 30 90.41 4.25 48.38
CA GLY A 30 90.37 4.58 49.80
C GLY A 30 89.11 4.02 50.43
N ALA A 31 89.28 3.34 51.57
CA ALA A 31 88.18 2.83 52.38
C ALA A 31 87.23 3.98 52.75
N HIS A 32 86.13 4.11 52.01
CA HIS A 32 84.98 4.87 52.46
C HIS A 32 84.03 3.89 53.14
N ASP A 33 83.90 4.05 54.45
CA ASP A 33 82.99 3.28 55.29
C ASP A 33 81.60 3.24 54.63
N PRO A 34 80.94 2.07 54.56
CA PRO A 34 79.60 1.93 53.97
C PRO A 34 78.49 2.69 54.72
N VAL A 35 78.83 3.55 55.69
CA VAL A 35 77.93 4.29 56.57
C VAL A 35 78.14 5.81 56.53
N THR A 36 79.19 6.35 55.87
CA THR A 36 79.28 7.81 55.67
C THR A 36 78.45 8.22 54.45
N VAL A 37 77.13 8.21 54.63
CA VAL A 37 76.24 8.95 53.74
C VAL A 37 76.59 10.42 53.92
N ASP A 38 77.24 11.03 52.93
CA ASP A 38 77.45 12.48 52.95
C ASP A 38 76.07 13.14 53.04
N VAL A 39 75.83 13.85 54.16
CA VAL A 39 74.55 14.54 54.45
C VAL A 39 74.14 15.45 53.29
N TRP A 40 75.14 15.96 52.56
CA TRP A 40 74.97 16.72 51.32
C TRP A 40 74.33 15.91 50.17
N GLN A 41 74.80 14.68 49.92
CA GLN A 41 74.27 13.82 48.86
C GLN A 41 72.84 13.37 49.16
N ALA A 42 72.54 13.02 50.41
CA ALA A 42 71.18 12.69 50.85
C ALA A 42 70.23 13.89 50.69
N GLY A 43 70.67 15.10 51.03
CA GLY A 43 69.90 16.34 50.85
C GLY A 43 69.57 16.62 49.38
N PHE A 44 70.53 16.40 48.47
CA PHE A 44 70.32 16.56 47.03
C PHE A 44 69.33 15.53 46.47
N THR A 45 69.44 14.25 46.83
CA THR A 45 68.50 13.21 46.40
C THR A 45 67.08 13.49 46.89
N ILE A 46 66.92 13.95 48.13
CA ILE A 46 65.61 14.36 48.67
C ILE A 46 65.07 15.59 47.93
N ALA A 47 65.91 16.58 47.61
CA ALA A 47 65.49 17.76 46.85
C ALA A 47 65.01 17.39 45.44
N VAL A 48 65.74 16.53 44.72
CA VAL A 48 65.31 16.03 43.39
C VAL A 48 64.03 15.21 43.50
N PHE A 49 63.89 14.36 44.51
CA PHE A 49 62.66 13.60 44.76
C PHE A 49 61.46 14.52 45.05
N LEU A 50 61.63 15.54 45.88
CA LEU A 50 60.58 16.51 46.18
C LEU A 50 60.20 17.32 44.93
N ILE A 51 61.16 17.76 44.12
CA ILE A 51 60.89 18.46 42.85
C ILE A 51 60.11 17.54 41.90
N LEU A 52 60.50 16.26 41.79
CA LEU A 52 59.80 15.27 40.99
C LEU A 52 58.35 15.08 41.46
N VAL A 53 58.14 14.92 42.77
CA VAL A 53 56.79 14.78 43.37
C VAL A 53 55.95 16.03 43.13
N LEU A 54 56.54 17.23 43.22
CA LEU A 54 55.84 18.49 42.96
C LEU A 54 55.38 18.56 41.49
N ILE A 55 56.24 18.17 40.55
CA ILE A 55 55.90 18.10 39.12
C ILE A 55 54.83 17.04 38.85
N LEU A 56 54.94 15.84 39.43
CA LEU A 56 53.95 14.76 39.26
C LEU A 56 52.59 15.10 39.90
N SER A 57 52.59 15.74 41.07
CA SER A 57 51.37 16.11 41.78
C SER A 57 50.50 17.07 40.95
N GLY A 58 51.11 17.99 40.19
CA GLY A 58 50.40 18.90 39.31
C GLY A 58 49.96 18.28 37.98
N THR A 59 50.66 17.25 37.48
CA THR A 59 50.53 16.76 36.09
C THR A 59 49.87 15.38 35.96
N ALA A 60 50.06 14.46 36.90
CA ALA A 60 49.57 13.07 36.79
C ALA A 60 48.14 12.87 37.31
N PHE A 61 47.70 13.64 38.32
CA PHE A 61 46.36 13.49 38.90
C PHE A 61 45.25 13.94 37.94
N LYS A 62 45.47 15.02 37.19
CA LYS A 62 44.50 15.55 36.22
C LYS A 62 44.10 14.53 35.13
N PRO A 63 45.02 13.86 34.40
CA PRO A 63 44.64 12.89 33.38
C PRO A 63 44.00 11.62 33.94
N ILE A 64 44.36 11.19 35.15
CA ILE A 64 43.75 10.01 35.79
C ILE A 64 42.29 10.30 36.15
N LEU A 65 42.03 11.45 36.79
CA LEU A 65 40.68 11.84 37.18
C LEU A 65 39.80 12.08 35.95
N ALA A 66 40.32 12.77 34.93
CA ALA A 66 39.62 12.96 33.66
C ALA A 66 39.31 11.63 32.94
N GLY A 67 40.19 10.63 33.06
CA GLY A 67 39.96 9.29 32.51
C GLY A 67 38.84 8.52 33.24
N LEU A 68 38.77 8.65 34.57
CA LEU A 68 37.70 8.06 35.38
C LEU A 68 36.36 8.74 35.13
N GLU A 69 36.33 10.07 35.12
CA GLU A 69 35.11 10.85 34.84
C GLU A 69 34.57 10.54 33.44
N LYS A 70 35.45 10.42 32.43
CA LYS A 70 35.06 10.01 31.08
C LYS A 70 34.48 8.60 31.03
N ARG A 71 35.01 7.67 31.83
CA ARG A 71 34.47 6.30 31.91
C ARG A 71 33.12 6.29 32.60
N GLU A 72 32.97 7.02 33.71
CA GLU A 72 31.70 7.16 34.41
C GLU A 72 30.64 7.78 33.50
N SER A 73 30.96 8.89 32.82
CA SER A 73 30.05 9.56 31.90
C SER A 73 29.64 8.66 30.74
N PHE A 74 30.60 7.93 30.15
CA PHE A 74 30.33 6.99 29.08
C PHE A 74 29.41 5.86 29.52
N ILE A 75 29.62 5.28 30.71
CA ILE A 75 28.76 4.22 31.24
C ILE A 75 27.36 4.76 31.52
N ARG A 76 27.25 5.93 32.15
CA ARG A 76 25.96 6.57 32.44
C ARG A 76 25.20 6.88 31.15
N GLU A 77 25.86 7.45 30.16
CA GLU A 77 25.26 7.76 28.86
C GLU A 77 24.85 6.49 28.10
N SER A 78 25.69 5.45 28.11
CA SER A 78 25.38 4.17 27.47
C SER A 78 24.16 3.50 28.10
N LEU A 79 24.06 3.50 29.43
CA LEU A 79 22.89 2.97 30.15
C LEU A 79 21.64 3.80 29.87
N ALA A 80 21.76 5.13 29.86
CA ALA A 80 20.65 6.02 29.54
C ALA A 80 20.20 5.89 28.07
N SER A 81 21.11 5.62 27.15
CA SER A 81 20.77 5.30 25.75
C SER A 81 20.04 3.97 25.67
N ALA A 82 20.59 2.91 26.26
CA ALA A 82 19.98 1.58 26.23
C ALA A 82 18.57 1.58 26.83
N GLN A 83 18.34 2.33 27.91
CA GLN A 83 17.01 2.48 28.50
C GLN A 83 16.05 3.23 27.57
N ARG A 84 16.48 4.33 26.95
CA ARG A 84 15.67 5.07 25.96
C ARG A 84 15.35 4.22 24.74
N ASP A 85 16.31 3.47 24.24
CA ASP A 85 16.14 2.59 23.08
C ASP A 85 15.14 1.46 23.40
N ARG A 86 15.21 0.91 24.61
CA ARG A 86 14.24 -0.07 25.09
C ARG A 86 12.83 0.51 25.20
N GLU A 87 12.67 1.67 25.83
CA GLU A 87 11.37 2.34 25.95
C GLU A 87 10.79 2.70 24.58
N ALA A 88 11.63 3.20 23.66
CA ALA A 88 11.22 3.47 22.29
C ALA A 88 10.81 2.20 21.55
N ALA A 89 11.55 1.09 21.71
CA ALA A 89 11.19 -0.19 21.11
C ALA A 89 9.85 -0.73 21.66
N GLU A 90 9.64 -0.65 22.98
CA GLU A 90 8.37 -1.05 23.61
C GLU A 90 7.19 -0.16 23.15
N ALA A 91 7.40 1.16 23.01
CA ALA A 91 6.40 2.08 22.48
C ALA A 91 6.06 1.77 21.02
N ARG A 92 7.08 1.56 20.17
CA ARG A 92 6.90 1.16 18.76
C ARG A 92 6.13 -0.15 18.67
N LEU A 93 6.49 -1.15 19.49
CA LEU A 93 5.82 -2.45 19.47
C LEU A 93 4.33 -2.32 19.80
N LYS A 94 3.98 -1.52 20.82
CA LYS A 94 2.58 -1.20 21.14
C LYS A 94 1.86 -0.49 19.98
N GLU A 95 2.50 0.49 19.33
CA GLU A 95 1.93 1.15 18.15
C GLU A 95 1.71 0.16 17.00
N TYR A 96 2.64 -0.77 16.78
CA TYR A 96 2.51 -1.81 15.75
C TYR A 96 1.37 -2.79 16.06
N GLU A 97 1.27 -3.25 17.30
CA GLU A 97 0.17 -4.12 17.75
C GLU A 97 -1.18 -3.43 17.58
N GLN A 98 -1.29 -2.16 17.97
CA GLN A 98 -2.51 -1.37 17.78
C GLN A 98 -2.87 -1.22 16.29
N LYS A 99 -1.89 -0.91 15.43
CA LYS A 99 -2.12 -0.82 13.98
C LYS A 99 -2.54 -2.17 13.39
N LEU A 100 -1.97 -3.26 13.87
CA LEU A 100 -2.33 -4.61 13.43
C LEU A 100 -3.78 -4.95 13.79
N GLU A 101 -4.19 -4.63 15.01
CA GLU A 101 -5.57 -4.83 15.46
C GLU A 101 -6.56 -3.93 14.70
N GLN A 102 -6.20 -2.66 14.46
CA GLN A 102 -7.00 -1.77 13.62
C GLN A 102 -7.14 -2.30 12.19
N ALA A 103 -6.04 -2.72 11.56
CA ALA A 103 -6.06 -3.30 10.23
C ALA A 103 -6.90 -4.58 10.15
N ARG A 104 -6.89 -5.42 11.19
CA ARG A 104 -7.75 -6.61 11.29
C ARG A 104 -9.23 -6.23 11.41
N ALA A 105 -9.55 -5.24 12.24
CA ALA A 105 -10.91 -4.74 12.40
C ALA A 105 -11.44 -4.12 11.10
N GLU A 106 -10.63 -3.30 10.43
CA GLU A 106 -10.97 -2.70 9.13
C GLU A 106 -11.17 -3.77 8.05
N ALA A 107 -10.29 -4.78 7.99
CA ALA A 107 -10.44 -5.89 7.04
C ALA A 107 -11.71 -6.70 7.30
N ALA A 108 -12.06 -6.94 8.56
CA ALA A 108 -13.30 -7.62 8.93
C ALA A 108 -14.54 -6.79 8.53
N ALA A 109 -14.52 -5.48 8.79
CA ALA A 109 -15.58 -4.56 8.40
C ALA A 109 -15.76 -4.51 6.87
N LEU A 110 -14.65 -4.42 6.12
CA LEU A 110 -14.66 -4.41 4.66
C LEU A 110 -15.20 -5.71 4.08
N LEU A 111 -14.89 -6.85 4.71
CA LEU A 111 -15.41 -8.14 4.28
C LEU A 111 -16.92 -8.23 4.49
N GLU A 112 -17.41 -7.71 5.62
CA GLU A 112 -18.84 -7.71 5.93
C GLU A 112 -19.62 -6.76 5.00
N GLU A 113 -19.12 -5.55 4.79
CA GLU A 113 -19.67 -4.61 3.80
C GLU A 113 -19.64 -5.22 2.39
N GLY A 114 -18.55 -5.90 2.03
CA GLY A 114 -18.43 -6.61 0.77
C GLY A 114 -19.49 -7.70 0.60
N ARG A 115 -19.80 -8.46 1.65
CA ARG A 115 -20.87 -9.48 1.62
C ARG A 115 -22.24 -8.84 1.44
N GLU A 116 -22.55 -7.79 2.20
CA GLU A 116 -23.83 -7.08 2.08
C GLU A 116 -24.02 -6.52 0.67
N ASN A 117 -22.98 -5.91 0.11
CA ASN A 117 -22.98 -5.39 -1.26
C ASN A 117 -23.19 -6.48 -2.30
N VAL A 118 -22.52 -7.63 -2.16
CA VAL A 118 -22.70 -8.78 -3.06
C VAL A 118 -24.12 -9.32 -2.99
N GLU A 119 -24.69 -9.45 -1.79
CA GLU A 119 -26.07 -9.90 -1.64
C GLU A 119 -27.07 -8.90 -2.24
N ALA A 120 -26.88 -7.61 -2.00
CA ALA A 120 -27.71 -6.56 -2.58
C ALA A 120 -27.63 -6.57 -4.11
N MET A 121 -26.42 -6.71 -4.65
CA MET A 121 -26.19 -6.82 -6.09
C MET A 121 -26.87 -8.07 -6.67
N ARG A 122 -26.72 -9.22 -6.01
CA ARG A 122 -27.37 -10.47 -6.41
C ARG A 122 -28.89 -10.31 -6.47
N ARG A 123 -29.51 -9.73 -5.44
CA ARG A 123 -30.95 -9.46 -5.41
C ARG A 123 -31.38 -8.55 -6.56
N ARG A 124 -30.61 -7.49 -6.84
CA ARG A 124 -30.89 -6.58 -7.97
C ARG A 124 -30.80 -7.29 -9.31
N ILE A 125 -29.76 -8.10 -9.54
CA ILE A 125 -29.58 -8.86 -10.78
C ILE A 125 -30.72 -9.87 -10.96
N GLU A 126 -31.09 -10.61 -9.90
CA GLU A 126 -32.21 -11.56 -9.94
C GLU A 126 -33.54 -10.85 -10.27
N GLU A 127 -33.79 -9.68 -9.67
CA GLU A 127 -34.98 -8.88 -9.95
C GLU A 127 -34.99 -8.34 -11.38
N GLU A 128 -33.87 -7.81 -11.87
CA GLU A 128 -33.73 -7.31 -13.24
C GLU A 128 -33.85 -8.44 -14.28
N ALA A 129 -33.25 -9.60 -14.02
CA ALA A 129 -33.39 -10.79 -14.84
C ALA A 129 -34.85 -11.26 -14.91
N ARG A 130 -35.57 -11.22 -13.78
CA ARG A 130 -36.99 -11.56 -13.75
C ARG A 130 -37.84 -10.56 -14.53
N ARG A 131 -37.64 -9.25 -14.31
CA ARG A 131 -38.36 -8.19 -15.03
C ARG A 131 -38.12 -8.25 -16.54
N SER A 132 -36.86 -8.45 -16.95
CA SER A 132 -36.52 -8.61 -18.37
C SER A 132 -37.12 -9.87 -18.96
N GLY A 133 -37.13 -10.99 -18.22
CA GLY A 133 -37.79 -12.22 -18.63
C GLY A 133 -39.31 -12.06 -18.81
N GLU A 134 -39.98 -11.40 -17.88
CA GLU A 134 -41.41 -11.07 -17.96
C GLU A 134 -41.69 -10.16 -19.18
N ALA A 135 -40.87 -9.13 -19.41
CA ALA A 135 -40.99 -8.25 -20.57
C ALA A 135 -40.80 -8.99 -21.92
N ILE A 136 -39.88 -9.95 -21.99
CA ILE A 136 -39.68 -10.79 -23.17
C ILE A 136 -40.90 -11.68 -23.40
N LEU A 137 -41.43 -12.32 -22.35
CA LEU A 137 -42.62 -13.16 -22.45
C LEU A 137 -43.85 -12.38 -22.91
N ASP A 138 -44.05 -11.17 -22.39
CA ASP A 138 -45.19 -10.33 -22.79
C ASP A 138 -45.07 -9.85 -24.24
N ARG A 139 -43.87 -9.46 -24.68
CA ARG A 139 -43.61 -9.15 -26.09
C ARG A 139 -43.86 -10.37 -26.99
N ALA A 140 -43.38 -11.55 -26.59
CA ALA A 140 -43.60 -12.77 -27.36
C ALA A 140 -45.10 -13.13 -27.47
N LYS A 141 -45.88 -12.96 -26.39
CA LYS A 141 -47.35 -13.15 -26.43
C LYS A 141 -48.03 -12.17 -27.38
N GLN A 142 -47.63 -10.90 -27.37
CA GLN A 142 -48.16 -9.89 -28.28
C GLN A 142 -47.82 -10.23 -29.74
N GLU A 143 -46.59 -10.62 -30.02
CA GLU A 143 -46.14 -11.03 -31.35
C GLU A 143 -46.89 -12.27 -31.85
N ILE A 144 -47.06 -13.28 -31.00
CA ILE A 144 -47.86 -14.48 -31.31
C ILE A 144 -49.32 -14.09 -31.61
N GLY A 145 -49.91 -13.18 -30.84
CA GLY A 145 -51.26 -12.66 -31.09
C GLY A 145 -51.37 -12.01 -32.47
N ASN A 146 -50.45 -11.10 -32.79
CA ASN A 146 -50.42 -10.41 -34.09
C ASN A 146 -50.19 -11.38 -35.26
N ALA A 147 -49.29 -12.36 -35.09
CA ALA A 147 -49.02 -13.39 -36.08
C ALA A 147 -50.24 -14.29 -36.32
N ARG A 148 -50.96 -14.66 -35.24
CA ARG A 148 -52.21 -15.42 -35.34
C ARG A 148 -53.28 -14.66 -36.11
N ASP A 149 -53.49 -13.38 -35.80
CA ASP A 149 -54.49 -12.55 -36.47
C ASP A 149 -54.16 -12.36 -37.95
N THR A 150 -52.87 -12.19 -38.27
CA THR A 150 -52.38 -12.10 -39.65
C THR A 150 -52.61 -13.42 -40.40
N ALA A 151 -52.27 -14.56 -39.79
CA ALA A 151 -52.49 -15.87 -40.38
C ALA A 151 -53.99 -16.15 -40.60
N LEU A 152 -54.84 -15.75 -39.66
CA LEU A 152 -56.29 -15.92 -39.78
C LEU A 152 -56.85 -15.09 -40.94
N LYS A 153 -56.41 -13.83 -41.09
CA LYS A 153 -56.77 -12.99 -42.24
C LYS A 153 -56.37 -13.62 -43.57
N ALA A 154 -55.14 -14.14 -43.66
CA ALA A 154 -54.66 -14.81 -44.87
C ALA A 154 -55.53 -16.02 -45.23
N VAL A 155 -55.93 -16.84 -44.25
CA VAL A 155 -56.83 -17.98 -44.46
C VAL A 155 -58.21 -17.54 -44.95
N TYR A 156 -58.77 -16.45 -44.39
CA TYR A 156 -60.04 -15.90 -44.86
C TYR A 156 -59.97 -15.37 -46.29
N GLU A 157 -58.90 -14.65 -46.64
CA GLU A 157 -58.67 -14.14 -48.00
C GLU A 157 -58.52 -15.27 -49.00
N GLU A 158 -57.74 -16.31 -48.67
CA GLU A 158 -57.56 -17.48 -49.52
C GLU A 158 -58.88 -18.25 -49.69
N SER A 159 -59.63 -18.44 -48.61
CA SER A 159 -60.95 -19.10 -48.65
C SER A 159 -61.97 -18.31 -49.49
N ALA A 160 -61.99 -16.99 -49.37
CA ALA A 160 -62.84 -16.11 -50.18
C ALA A 160 -62.46 -16.17 -51.66
N GLY A 161 -61.15 -16.20 -51.97
CA GLY A 161 -60.65 -16.38 -53.33
C GLY A 161 -61.08 -17.72 -53.95
N VAL A 162 -60.93 -18.83 -53.21
CA VAL A 162 -61.38 -20.15 -53.64
C VAL A 162 -62.89 -20.17 -53.86
N ALA A 163 -63.69 -19.64 -52.92
CA ALA A 163 -65.14 -19.58 -53.05
C ALA A 163 -65.59 -18.74 -54.26
N ALA A 164 -64.97 -17.58 -54.49
CA ALA A 164 -65.25 -16.73 -55.65
C ALA A 164 -64.89 -17.43 -56.98
N SER A 165 -63.75 -18.14 -57.02
CA SER A 165 -63.35 -18.90 -58.21
C SER A 165 -64.31 -20.06 -58.53
N LEU A 166 -64.80 -20.75 -57.50
CA LEU A 166 -65.79 -21.81 -57.63
C LEU A 166 -67.13 -21.25 -58.12
N ALA A 167 -67.60 -20.16 -57.52
CA ALA A 167 -68.81 -19.45 -57.95
C ALA A 167 -68.71 -19.01 -59.42
N GLY A 168 -67.59 -18.43 -59.83
CA GLY A 168 -67.33 -18.06 -61.22
C GLY A 168 -67.33 -19.27 -62.16
N THR A 169 -66.77 -20.41 -61.73
CA THR A 169 -66.76 -21.65 -62.53
C THR A 169 -68.15 -22.26 -62.67
N VAL A 170 -68.95 -22.28 -61.60
CA VAL A 170 -70.34 -22.78 -61.61
C VAL A 170 -71.23 -21.88 -62.47
N LEU A 171 -71.13 -20.55 -62.30
CA LEU A 171 -71.88 -19.58 -63.10
C LEU A 171 -71.56 -19.70 -64.59
N LYS A 172 -70.27 -19.83 -64.94
CA LYS A 172 -69.82 -20.06 -66.32
C LYS A 172 -70.37 -21.35 -66.94
N ARG A 173 -70.61 -22.39 -66.13
CA ARG A 173 -71.19 -23.66 -66.58
C ARG A 173 -72.71 -23.64 -66.75
N GLN A 174 -73.42 -22.78 -66.01
CA GLN A 174 -74.88 -22.71 -66.04
C GLN A 174 -75.45 -21.62 -66.97
N LEU A 175 -74.66 -20.64 -67.40
CA LEU A 175 -75.15 -19.57 -68.27
C LEU A 175 -75.56 -20.07 -69.67
N SER A 176 -76.81 -19.82 -70.07
CA SER A 176 -77.27 -20.01 -71.45
C SER A 176 -76.94 -18.78 -72.34
N PRO A 177 -76.91 -18.94 -73.68
CA PRO A 177 -76.71 -17.82 -74.62
C PRO A 177 -77.73 -16.68 -74.45
N GLU A 178 -78.98 -17.02 -74.13
CA GLU A 178 -80.09 -16.08 -73.95
C GLU A 178 -79.95 -15.26 -72.65
N GLU A 179 -79.50 -15.91 -71.56
CA GLU A 179 -79.25 -15.24 -70.28
C GLU A 179 -78.08 -14.26 -70.38
N HIS A 180 -77.04 -14.59 -71.17
CA HIS A 180 -75.91 -13.70 -71.39
C HIS A 180 -76.32 -12.38 -72.08
N GLN A 181 -77.18 -12.46 -73.10
CA GLN A 181 -77.75 -11.27 -73.75
C GLN A 181 -78.61 -10.44 -72.79
N ARG A 182 -79.41 -11.10 -71.94
CA ARG A 182 -80.23 -10.41 -70.92
C ARG A 182 -79.38 -9.67 -69.90
N LEU A 183 -78.33 -10.31 -69.37
CA LEU A 183 -77.36 -9.70 -68.46
C LEU A 183 -76.61 -8.52 -69.09
N MET A 184 -76.23 -8.61 -70.37
CA MET A 184 -75.62 -7.47 -71.08
C MET A 184 -76.61 -6.31 -71.23
N LEU A 185 -77.87 -6.57 -71.59
CA LEU A 185 -78.88 -5.54 -71.73
C LEU A 185 -79.23 -4.86 -70.39
N ASP A 186 -79.27 -5.63 -69.29
CA ASP A 186 -79.51 -5.07 -67.96
C ASP A 186 -78.30 -4.28 -67.44
N ALA A 187 -77.05 -4.75 -67.64
CA ALA A 187 -75.85 -3.99 -67.30
C ALA A 187 -75.73 -2.67 -68.09
N LEU A 188 -76.09 -2.68 -69.38
CA LEU A 188 -76.17 -1.46 -70.20
C LEU A 188 -77.27 -0.51 -69.69
N ARG A 189 -78.38 -1.04 -69.19
CA ARG A 189 -79.48 -0.24 -68.62
C ARG A 189 -79.09 0.36 -67.27
N GLU A 190 -78.35 -0.36 -66.43
CA GLU A 190 -77.83 0.12 -65.14
C GLU A 190 -76.74 1.18 -65.31
N LEU A 191 -75.83 1.00 -66.28
CA LEU A 191 -74.85 2.03 -66.68
C LEU A 191 -75.52 3.26 -67.28
N GLY A 192 -76.61 3.09 -68.04
CA GLY A 192 -77.43 4.19 -68.56
C GLY A 192 -78.26 4.91 -67.48
N GLN A 193 -78.48 4.27 -66.32
CA GLN A 193 -79.23 4.83 -65.20
C GLN A 193 -78.37 5.57 -64.17
N ARG A 194 -77.04 5.49 -64.25
CA ARG A 194 -76.12 6.23 -63.36
C ARG A 194 -75.96 7.67 -63.89
N PRO A 195 -76.73 8.66 -63.38
CA PRO A 195 -76.67 10.03 -63.87
C PRO A 195 -75.34 10.63 -63.41
N GLY A 196 -74.74 11.48 -64.24
CA GLY A 196 -73.38 12.01 -64.04
C GLY A 196 -73.08 12.46 -62.61
N MET A 197 -71.99 11.94 -62.05
CA MET A 197 -71.25 12.66 -61.01
C MET A 197 -70.26 13.58 -61.73
N SER A 198 -70.69 14.82 -61.94
CA SER A 198 -69.82 15.96 -62.22
C SER A 198 -69.21 16.47 -60.91
N ASN A 199 -67.93 16.18 -60.68
CA ASN A 199 -66.86 17.10 -60.27
C ASN A 199 -65.58 16.32 -60.00
#